data_AF-A0A1I1FPF7-F1
#
_entry.id   AF-A0A1I1FPF7-F1
#
_cell.length_a   1.000
_cell.length_b   1.000
_cell.length_c   1.000
_cell.angle_alpha   90.00
_cell.angle_beta   90.00
_cell.angle_gamma   90.00
#
_symmetry.space_group_name_H-M   'P 1'
#
loop_
_entity.id
_entity.type
_entity.pdbx_description
1 polymer ?
#
loop_
_entity_poly.entity_id
_entity_poly.type
_entity_poly.pdbx_seq_one_letter_code
_entity_poly.pdbx_strand_id
1 'polypeptide(L)'
;MTYQHARTVTRTLFFLLFLFAPLLNIFRFDLTLGHFIFFGQQWTLGLDSVLYGEAGAIQATEIIFLKVFLPAIAFISISLILIYKYGRIYCGWLCPHFSVVEMINQVMLKQLNRVTLWEKPSKQNNSIFARVVVAAVSVFMAFIWALGLLSYLMPPIPLLIDLVNFEVAFGSTIFLCVATCIFSFDFIFARHVFCKYGCALGLFQSLIWMANKQAMAVKFDRSRAKACRDCDKACDKACPMRLPTRNMKRAKFTCTQCAQCISACQKVQKNNPEGTLLNWVNGPEAIDIDRPAVQYKPKNNL
;
A
#
# COMPACT_ATOMS: atom_id res chain seq x y z
N MET A 1 3.89 -22.38 3.42
CA MET A 1 4.46 -21.00 3.41
C MET A 1 3.71 -20.12 4.40
N THR A 2 4.41 -19.39 5.28
CA THR A 2 3.79 -18.41 6.18
C THR A 2 3.24 -17.22 5.39
N TYR A 3 2.10 -16.64 5.81
CA TYR A 3 1.47 -15.48 5.15
C TYR A 3 2.45 -14.32 4.88
N GLN A 4 3.43 -14.12 5.76
CA GLN A 4 4.44 -13.07 5.61
C GLN A 4 5.43 -13.33 4.49
N HIS A 5 5.75 -14.60 4.18
CA HIS A 5 6.67 -14.92 3.09
C HIS A 5 6.02 -14.58 1.74
N ALA A 6 4.80 -15.08 1.50
CA ALA A 6 4.04 -14.77 0.29
C ALA A 6 3.90 -13.25 0.11
N ARG A 7 3.55 -12.55 1.18
CA ARG A 7 3.43 -11.09 1.19
C ARG A 7 4.74 -10.38 0.84
N THR A 8 5.86 -10.78 1.43
CA THR A 8 7.16 -10.17 1.15
C THR A 8 7.53 -10.38 -0.33
N VAL A 9 7.30 -11.58 -0.87
CA VAL A 9 7.54 -11.88 -2.28
C VAL A 9 6.66 -11.02 -3.19
N THR A 10 5.34 -11.03 -2.98
CA THR A 10 4.39 -10.26 -3.81
C THR A 10 4.73 -8.77 -3.80
N ARG A 11 5.07 -8.24 -2.63
CA ARG A 11 5.40 -6.84 -2.46
C ARG A 11 6.71 -6.45 -3.13
N THR A 12 7.76 -7.25 -2.95
CA THR A 12 9.06 -7.01 -3.61
C THR A 12 8.92 -7.12 -5.11
N LEU A 13 8.20 -8.13 -5.61
CA LEU A 13 7.93 -8.30 -7.04
C LEU A 13 7.18 -7.10 -7.60
N PHE A 14 6.15 -6.62 -6.92
CA PHE A 14 5.39 -5.46 -7.37
C PHE A 14 6.19 -4.16 -7.29
N PHE A 15 7.06 -4.00 -6.29
CA PHE A 15 7.97 -2.84 -6.23
C PHE A 15 8.97 -2.84 -7.38
N LEU A 16 9.54 -4.01 -7.71
CA LEU A 16 10.41 -4.16 -8.89
C LEU A 16 9.63 -3.91 -10.18
N LEU A 17 8.43 -4.49 -10.31
CA LEU A 17 7.53 -4.21 -11.44
C LEU A 17 7.27 -2.72 -11.56
N PHE A 18 6.99 -2.02 -10.46
CA PHE A 18 6.77 -0.58 -10.47
C PHE A 18 7.99 0.21 -10.96
N LEU A 19 9.20 -0.19 -10.58
CA LEU A 19 10.44 0.45 -11.04
C LEU A 19 10.72 0.16 -12.52
N PHE A 20 10.55 -1.08 -12.96
CA PHE A 20 10.92 -1.54 -14.29
C PHE A 20 9.80 -1.41 -15.34
N ALA A 21 8.54 -1.22 -14.94
CA ALA A 21 7.42 -1.04 -15.85
C ALA A 21 7.63 0.09 -16.88
N PRO A 22 8.14 1.28 -16.51
CA PRO A 22 8.47 2.30 -17.50
C PRO A 22 9.63 1.86 -18.41
N LEU A 23 10.69 1.28 -17.85
CA LEU A 23 11.87 0.84 -18.61
C LEU A 23 11.53 -0.24 -19.66
N LEU A 24 10.63 -1.17 -19.31
CA LEU A 24 10.19 -2.26 -20.17
C LEU A 24 9.00 -1.86 -21.07
N ASN A 25 8.61 -0.58 -21.08
CA ASN A 25 7.43 -0.08 -21.80
C ASN A 25 6.13 -0.83 -21.47
N ILE A 26 6.01 -1.41 -20.27
CA ILE A 26 4.80 -2.15 -19.85
C ILE A 26 3.65 -1.15 -19.65
N PHE A 27 3.92 -0.06 -18.93
CA PHE A 27 2.95 1.01 -18.69
C PHE A 27 3.70 2.32 -18.42
N ARG A 28 3.51 3.32 -19.29
CA ARG A 28 4.00 4.69 -19.07
C ARG A 28 3.14 5.71 -19.81
N PHE A 29 3.14 6.95 -19.34
CA PHE A 29 2.54 8.09 -20.03
C PHE A 29 3.66 8.99 -20.54
N ASP A 30 3.83 9.07 -21.85
CA ASP A 30 4.91 9.88 -22.40
C ASP A 30 4.43 11.32 -22.61
N LEU A 31 4.92 12.26 -21.78
CA LEU A 31 4.56 13.68 -21.91
C LEU A 31 5.02 14.30 -23.22
N THR A 32 6.08 13.81 -23.86
CA THR A 32 6.54 14.33 -25.14
C THR A 32 5.69 13.84 -26.31
N LEU A 33 5.10 12.64 -26.20
CA LEU A 33 4.28 12.05 -27.26
C LEU A 33 2.77 12.15 -27.00
N GLY A 34 2.36 12.56 -25.80
CA GLY A 34 0.96 12.80 -25.44
C GLY A 34 0.07 11.55 -25.36
N HIS A 35 0.64 10.34 -25.34
CA HIS A 35 -0.12 9.08 -25.30
C HIS A 35 0.40 8.10 -24.26
N PHE A 36 -0.46 7.16 -23.87
CA PHE A 36 -0.09 6.05 -23.00
C PHE A 36 0.57 4.96 -23.83
N ILE A 37 1.61 4.33 -23.30
CA ILE A 37 2.22 3.14 -23.90
C ILE A 37 1.88 1.96 -23.00
N PHE A 38 1.23 0.95 -23.59
CA PHE A 38 0.85 -0.29 -22.93
C PHE A 38 1.52 -1.48 -23.63
N PHE A 39 2.40 -2.20 -22.93
CA PHE A 39 3.21 -3.30 -23.49
C PHE A 39 3.91 -2.95 -24.82
N GLY A 40 4.53 -1.76 -24.88
CA GLY A 40 5.21 -1.27 -26.08
C GLY A 40 4.29 -0.80 -27.21
N GLN A 41 2.96 -0.99 -27.09
CA GLN A 41 1.99 -0.48 -28.04
C GLN A 41 1.55 0.94 -27.66
N GLN A 42 1.44 1.81 -28.66
CA GLN A 42 0.93 3.17 -28.48
C GLN A 42 -0.58 3.12 -28.31
N TRP A 43 -1.06 3.37 -27.10
CA TRP A 43 -2.47 3.56 -26.81
C TRP A 43 -2.84 5.02 -27.15
N THR A 44 -3.01 5.29 -28.43
CA THR A 44 -3.55 6.58 -28.89
C THR A 44 -5.07 6.54 -28.81
N LEU A 45 -5.66 7.69 -28.48
CA LEU A 45 -7.11 7.89 -28.50
C LEU A 45 -7.69 7.85 -29.93
N GLY A 46 -6.85 7.71 -30.96
CA GLY A 46 -7.25 7.73 -32.37
C GLY A 46 -7.91 9.05 -32.79
N LEU A 47 -7.72 10.11 -31.99
CA LEU A 47 -8.33 11.44 -32.19
C LEU A 47 -7.78 12.13 -33.44
N ASP A 48 -6.66 11.66 -33.97
CA ASP A 48 -5.99 12.13 -35.18
C ASP A 48 -6.97 12.10 -36.36
N SER A 49 -7.68 10.98 -36.55
CA SER A 49 -8.70 10.80 -37.61
C SER A 49 -9.91 11.76 -37.48
N VAL A 50 -10.21 12.22 -36.26
CA VAL A 50 -11.30 13.17 -35.95
C VAL A 50 -10.82 14.61 -36.12
N LEU A 51 -9.56 14.89 -35.78
CA LEU A 51 -8.93 16.20 -35.91
C LEU A 51 -8.67 16.58 -37.37
N TYR A 52 -8.37 15.59 -38.22
CA TYR A 52 -8.20 15.75 -39.68
C TYR A 52 -9.52 15.68 -40.47
N GLY A 53 -10.67 15.53 -39.79
CA GLY A 53 -12.00 15.63 -40.42
C GLY A 53 -12.45 14.39 -41.22
N GLU A 54 -11.75 13.26 -41.10
CA GLU A 54 -12.03 12.04 -41.87
C GLU A 54 -13.04 11.09 -41.18
N ALA A 55 -13.29 11.27 -39.88
CA ALA A 55 -14.21 10.45 -39.09
C ALA A 55 -15.47 11.22 -38.64
N GLY A 56 -16.65 10.62 -38.81
CA GLY A 56 -17.90 11.19 -38.32
C GLY A 56 -17.96 11.22 -36.79
N ALA A 57 -18.68 12.21 -36.21
CA ALA A 57 -18.80 12.39 -34.75
C ALA A 57 -19.28 11.13 -34.00
N ILE A 58 -20.04 10.26 -34.66
CA ILE A 58 -20.53 8.99 -34.10
C ILE A 58 -19.39 7.96 -33.97
N GLN A 59 -18.52 7.85 -34.98
CA GLN A 59 -17.38 6.92 -34.97
C GLN A 59 -16.33 7.35 -33.93
N ALA A 60 -16.11 8.67 -33.80
CA ALA A 60 -15.28 9.24 -32.74
C ALA A 60 -15.80 8.86 -31.34
N THR A 61 -17.12 8.97 -31.14
CA THR A 61 -17.77 8.64 -29.86
C THR A 61 -17.64 7.15 -29.54
N GLU A 62 -17.82 6.28 -30.53
CA GLU A 62 -17.69 4.83 -30.36
C GLU A 62 -16.27 4.41 -29.99
N ILE A 63 -15.25 4.96 -30.66
CA ILE A 63 -13.85 4.68 -30.37
C ILE A 63 -13.47 5.13 -28.96
N ILE A 64 -13.88 6.34 -28.55
CA ILE A 64 -13.61 6.87 -27.20
C ILE A 64 -14.31 6.01 -26.15
N PHE A 65 -15.57 5.62 -26.40
CA PHE A 65 -16.32 4.79 -25.47
C PHE A 65 -15.67 3.41 -25.28
N LEU A 66 -15.31 2.74 -26.37
CA LEU A 66 -14.72 1.39 -26.33
C LEU A 66 -13.28 1.38 -25.83
N LYS A 67 -12.45 2.39 -26.16
CA LYS A 67 -11.04 2.43 -25.77
C LYS A 67 -10.77 3.14 -24.44
N VAL A 68 -11.66 4.01 -23.97
CA VAL A 68 -11.42 4.77 -22.73
C VAL A 68 -12.43 4.40 -21.66
N PHE A 69 -13.72 4.59 -21.93
CA PHE A 69 -14.75 4.43 -20.91
C PHE A 69 -14.93 2.97 -20.50
N LEU A 70 -15.03 2.05 -21.45
CA LEU A 70 -15.25 0.63 -21.15
C LEU A 70 -14.10 0.03 -20.31
N PRO A 71 -12.80 0.18 -20.66
CA PRO A 71 -11.71 -0.29 -19.82
C PRO A 71 -11.64 0.41 -18.46
N ALA A 72 -11.90 1.73 -18.42
CA ALA A 72 -11.92 2.47 -17.16
C ALA A 72 -13.03 2.00 -16.22
N ILE A 73 -14.25 1.83 -16.72
CA ILE A 73 -15.39 1.33 -15.95
C ILE A 73 -15.12 -0.10 -15.48
N ALA A 74 -14.59 -0.97 -16.34
CA ALA A 74 -14.20 -2.33 -15.96
C ALA A 74 -13.16 -2.32 -14.83
N PHE A 75 -12.09 -1.54 -14.97
CA PHE A 75 -11.03 -1.41 -13.97
C PHE A 75 -11.55 -0.88 -12.63
N ILE A 76 -12.37 0.18 -12.66
CA ILE A 76 -12.97 0.77 -11.46
C ILE A 76 -13.91 -0.25 -10.79
N SER A 77 -14.78 -0.90 -11.57
CA SER A 77 -15.75 -1.87 -11.03
C SER A 77 -15.08 -3.06 -10.37
N ILE A 78 -14.07 -3.65 -11.02
CA ILE A 78 -13.28 -4.76 -10.46
C ILE A 78 -12.57 -4.31 -9.19
N SER A 79 -11.95 -3.13 -9.21
CA SER A 79 -11.27 -2.57 -8.04
C SER A 79 -12.23 -2.36 -6.87
N LEU A 80 -13.42 -1.79 -7.13
CA LEU A 80 -14.45 -1.58 -6.12
C LEU A 80 -14.93 -2.90 -5.51
N ILE A 81 -15.15 -3.94 -6.32
CA ILE A 81 -15.55 -5.27 -5.82
C ILE A 81 -14.45 -5.86 -4.92
N LEU A 82 -13.19 -5.78 -5.34
CA LEU A 82 -12.06 -6.28 -4.55
C LEU A 82 -11.94 -5.53 -3.22
N ILE A 83 -12.07 -4.20 -3.24
CA ILE A 83 -12.02 -3.36 -2.05
C ILE A 83 -13.22 -3.66 -1.12
N TYR A 84 -14.41 -3.82 -1.70
CA TYR A 84 -15.63 -4.13 -0.96
C TYR A 84 -15.54 -5.48 -0.23
N LYS A 85 -14.82 -6.46 -0.80
CA LYS A 85 -14.65 -7.80 -0.21
C LYS A 85 -13.42 -7.93 0.69
N TYR A 86 -12.27 -7.36 0.30
CA TYR A 86 -10.97 -7.57 0.94
C TYR A 86 -10.41 -6.33 1.64
N GLY A 87 -11.02 -5.16 1.47
CA GLY A 87 -10.57 -3.90 2.07
C GLY A 87 -9.27 -3.36 1.49
N ARG A 88 -8.43 -2.77 2.35
CA ARG A 88 -7.13 -2.19 1.96
C ARG A 88 -6.04 -3.25 1.68
N ILE A 89 -6.39 -4.37 1.05
CA ILE A 89 -5.44 -5.44 0.75
C ILE A 89 -4.34 -4.97 -0.22
N TYR A 90 -4.69 -4.07 -1.15
CA TYR A 90 -3.72 -3.41 -2.04
C TYR A 90 -2.61 -2.70 -1.25
N CYS A 91 -2.98 -1.89 -0.24
CA CYS A 91 -2.01 -1.21 0.61
C CYS A 91 -1.08 -2.20 1.33
N GLY A 92 -1.59 -3.35 1.78
CA GLY A 92 -0.80 -4.34 2.50
C GLY A 92 0.14 -5.16 1.63
N TRP A 93 -0.24 -5.43 0.38
CA TRP A 93 0.39 -6.47 -0.46
C TRP A 93 1.07 -5.95 -1.72
N LEU A 94 0.56 -4.88 -2.32
CA LEU A 94 1.01 -4.39 -3.63
C LEU A 94 1.59 -2.97 -3.55
N CYS A 95 1.06 -2.11 -2.67
CA CYS A 95 1.45 -0.70 -2.65
C CYS A 95 2.98 -0.48 -2.53
N PRO A 96 3.63 0.14 -3.55
CA PRO A 96 5.07 0.35 -3.53
C PRO A 96 5.48 1.31 -2.42
N HIS A 97 4.68 2.35 -2.14
CA HIS A 97 4.93 3.28 -1.03
C HIS A 97 4.94 2.56 0.33
N PHE A 98 3.95 1.70 0.60
CA PHE A 98 3.91 0.95 1.86
C PHE A 98 5.08 -0.03 2.01
N SER A 99 5.62 -0.52 0.90
CA SER A 99 6.81 -1.38 0.86
C SER A 99 8.04 -0.67 1.40
N VAL A 100 8.27 0.57 0.94
CA VAL A 100 9.34 1.42 1.42
C VAL A 100 9.14 1.76 2.90
N VAL A 101 7.92 2.11 3.30
CA VAL A 101 7.56 2.40 4.69
C VAL A 101 7.90 1.24 5.63
N GLU A 102 7.56 0.00 5.26
CA GLU A 102 7.91 -1.16 6.08
C GLU A 102 9.40 -1.46 6.13
N MET A 103 10.12 -1.26 5.02
CA MET A 103 11.58 -1.41 5.01
C MET A 103 12.23 -0.40 5.96
N ILE A 104 11.82 0.87 5.88
CA ILE A 104 12.31 1.93 6.78
C ILE A 104 11.93 1.64 8.23
N ASN A 105 10.75 1.08 8.50
CA ASN A 105 10.39 0.64 9.86
C ASN A 105 11.37 -0.38 10.41
N GLN A 106 11.78 -1.38 9.61
CA GLN A 106 12.76 -2.38 10.04
C GLN A 106 14.13 -1.76 10.30
N VAL A 107 14.58 -0.85 9.44
CA VAL A 107 15.84 -0.12 9.64
C VAL A 107 15.79 0.74 10.91
N MET A 108 14.69 1.46 11.15
CA MET A 108 14.52 2.27 12.35
C MET A 108 14.43 1.44 13.62
N LEU A 109 13.75 0.29 13.59
CA LEU A 109 13.72 -0.65 14.72
C LEU A 109 15.12 -1.20 15.02
N LYS A 110 15.86 -1.62 13.99
CA LYS A 110 17.21 -2.18 14.14
C LYS A 110 18.22 -1.15 14.66
N GLN A 111 18.14 0.09 14.17
CA GLN A 111 19.15 1.12 14.46
C GLN A 111 18.79 1.98 15.67
N LEU A 112 17.51 2.37 15.81
CA LEU A 112 17.07 3.34 16.82
C LEU A 112 16.18 2.75 17.91
N ASN A 113 15.84 1.44 17.85
CA ASN A 113 14.90 0.77 18.76
C ASN A 113 13.56 1.51 18.90
N ARG A 114 13.15 2.21 17.84
CA ARG A 114 11.88 2.93 17.74
C ARG A 114 11.37 2.84 16.33
N VAL A 115 10.05 2.76 16.18
CA VAL A 115 9.43 2.82 14.86
C VAL A 115 9.42 4.27 14.41
N THR A 116 8.86 5.21 15.17
CA THR A 116 8.80 6.64 14.78
C THR A 116 9.70 7.52 15.62
N LEU A 117 10.20 8.63 15.06
CA LEU A 117 11.00 9.62 15.81
C LEU A 117 10.23 10.25 16.98
N TRP A 118 8.90 10.30 16.86
CA TRP A 118 7.96 10.81 17.86
C TRP A 118 7.77 9.89 19.08
N GLU A 119 8.23 8.64 19.02
CA GLU A 119 8.07 7.68 20.11
C GLU A 119 9.33 7.55 20.95
N LYS A 120 9.12 7.25 22.24
CA LYS A 120 10.21 6.89 23.15
C LYS A 120 10.81 5.56 22.69
N PRO A 121 12.14 5.47 22.52
CA PRO A 121 12.79 4.23 22.14
C PRO A 121 12.71 3.20 23.26
N SER A 122 12.63 1.92 22.89
CA SER A 122 12.65 0.82 23.87
C SER A 122 13.99 0.72 24.61
N LYS A 123 15.08 1.14 23.96
CA LYS A 123 16.41 1.29 24.54
C LYS A 123 17.09 2.47 23.84
N GLN A 124 17.54 3.45 24.61
CA GLN A 124 18.13 4.67 24.06
C GLN A 124 19.39 4.32 23.26
N ASN A 125 19.37 4.59 21.96
CA ASN A 125 20.56 4.57 21.12
C ASN A 125 20.87 6.00 20.66
N ASN A 126 21.90 6.60 21.26
CA ASN A 126 22.34 7.97 20.95
C ASN A 126 23.37 8.03 19.83
N SER A 127 23.66 6.91 19.15
CA SER A 127 24.63 6.89 18.05
C SER A 127 24.19 7.80 16.91
N ILE A 128 25.03 8.79 16.59
CA ILE A 128 24.86 9.66 15.42
C ILE A 128 24.88 8.82 14.14
N PHE A 129 25.73 7.80 14.08
CA PHE A 129 25.82 6.87 12.96
C PHE A 129 24.49 6.18 12.67
N ALA A 130 23.77 5.71 13.70
CA ALA A 130 22.46 5.10 13.54
C ALA A 130 21.42 6.06 12.92
N ARG A 131 21.47 7.35 13.26
CA ARG A 131 20.59 8.38 12.68
C ARG A 131 20.96 8.70 11.23
N VAL A 132 22.26 8.81 10.94
CA VAL A 132 22.76 9.03 9.57
C VAL A 132 22.38 7.88 8.66
N VAL A 133 22.51 6.63 9.11
CA VAL A 133 22.09 5.45 8.32
C VAL A 133 20.58 5.49 8.00
N VAL A 134 19.74 5.80 8.99
CA VAL A 134 18.29 5.93 8.76
C VAL A 134 17.97 7.05 7.77
N ALA A 135 18.61 8.21 7.91
CA ALA A 135 18.42 9.34 7.00
C ALA A 135 18.89 8.99 5.58
N ALA A 136 20.10 8.45 5.44
CA ALA A 136 20.68 8.06 4.15
C ALA A 136 19.81 7.04 3.41
N VAL A 137 19.35 5.98 4.10
CA VAL A 137 18.46 4.98 3.50
C VAL A 137 17.11 5.60 3.11
N SER A 138 16.56 6.50 3.93
CA SER A 138 15.29 7.16 3.64
C SER A 138 15.38 8.10 2.43
N VAL A 139 16.44 8.90 2.35
CA VAL A 139 16.71 9.82 1.23
C VAL A 139 16.99 9.05 -0.05
N PHE A 140 17.79 7.97 0.03
CA PHE A 140 18.07 7.11 -1.13
C PHE A 140 16.79 6.49 -1.69
N MET A 141 15.91 5.97 -0.83
CA MET A 141 14.62 5.43 -1.27
C MET A 141 13.67 6.51 -1.78
N ALA A 142 13.69 7.71 -1.20
CA ALA A 142 12.95 8.86 -1.70
C ALA A 142 13.39 9.24 -3.11
N PHE A 143 14.70 9.24 -3.37
CA PHE A 143 15.27 9.50 -4.69
C PHE A 143 14.85 8.44 -5.71
N ILE A 144 14.95 7.14 -5.37
CA ILE A 144 14.48 6.05 -6.24
C ILE A 144 13.00 6.20 -6.57
N TRP A 145 12.18 6.57 -5.58
CA TRP A 145 10.74 6.74 -5.78
C TRP A 145 10.42 7.96 -6.66
N ALA A 146 11.14 9.08 -6.46
CA ALA A 146 11.04 10.28 -7.30
C ALA A 146 11.47 10.00 -8.75
N LEU A 147 12.59 9.29 -8.94
CA LEU A 147 13.08 8.87 -10.25
C LEU A 147 12.09 7.91 -10.93
N GLY A 148 11.52 6.98 -10.18
CA GLY A 148 10.47 6.09 -10.65
C GLY A 148 9.27 6.87 -11.18
N LEU A 149 8.73 7.82 -10.40
CA LEU A 149 7.64 8.68 -10.86
C LEU A 149 7.99 9.47 -12.12
N LEU A 150 9.18 10.06 -12.16
CA LEU A 150 9.60 10.83 -13.32
C LEU A 150 9.71 9.94 -14.57
N SER A 151 10.18 8.69 -14.40
CA SER A 151 10.27 7.68 -15.47
C SER A 151 8.90 7.24 -16.01
N TYR A 152 7.81 7.44 -15.26
CA TYR A 152 6.45 7.23 -15.77
C TYR A 152 5.95 8.36 -16.66
N LEU A 153 6.53 9.56 -16.54
CA LEU A 153 6.13 10.78 -17.25
C LEU A 153 7.06 11.11 -18.43
N MET A 154 8.34 10.74 -18.32
CA MET A 154 9.39 11.02 -19.30
C MET A 154 9.98 9.71 -19.85
N PRO A 155 10.60 9.74 -21.04
CA PRO A 155 11.34 8.61 -21.59
C PRO A 155 12.43 8.13 -20.61
N PRO A 156 12.37 6.87 -20.13
CA PRO A 156 13.24 6.41 -19.05
C PRO A 156 14.70 6.25 -19.47
N ILE A 157 14.96 5.80 -20.70
CA ILE A 157 16.33 5.56 -21.18
C ILE A 157 17.11 6.88 -21.31
N PRO A 158 16.62 7.91 -22.04
CA PRO A 158 17.28 9.21 -22.07
C PRO A 158 17.44 9.82 -20.67
N LEU A 159 16.40 9.76 -19.84
CA LEU A 159 16.46 10.30 -18.47
C LEU A 159 17.58 9.66 -17.64
N LEU A 160 17.79 8.35 -17.74
CA LEU A 160 18.85 7.66 -17.01
C LEU A 160 20.24 8.01 -17.57
N ILE A 161 20.38 8.17 -18.89
CA ILE A 161 21.64 8.58 -19.52
C ILE A 161 22.00 10.00 -19.09
N ASP A 162 21.05 10.93 -19.18
CA ASP A 162 21.22 12.33 -18.78
C ASP A 162 21.57 12.43 -17.28
N LEU A 163 21.00 11.55 -16.44
CA LEU A 163 21.30 11.50 -15.02
C LEU A 163 22.74 11.03 -14.74
N VAL A 164 23.26 10.05 -15.50
CA VAL A 164 24.64 9.57 -15.37
C VAL A 164 25.64 10.61 -15.89
N ASN A 165 25.28 11.34 -16.95
CA ASN A 165 26.11 12.39 -17.54
C ASN A 165 26.01 13.74 -16.81
N PHE A 166 25.13 13.87 -15.83
CA PHE A 166 24.80 15.13 -15.13
C PHE A 166 24.24 16.24 -16.05
N GLU A 167 23.62 15.85 -17.18
CA GLU A 167 23.02 16.75 -18.19
C GLU A 167 21.49 16.80 -18.10
N VAL A 168 20.93 16.56 -16.91
CA VAL A 168 19.48 16.51 -16.70
C VAL A 168 18.85 17.89 -16.94
N ALA A 169 17.82 17.93 -17.79
CA ALA A 169 17.05 19.14 -18.06
C ALA A 169 16.55 19.82 -16.77
N PHE A 170 16.54 21.15 -16.77
CA PHE A 170 16.23 21.96 -15.58
C PHE A 170 14.92 21.59 -14.89
N GLY A 171 13.85 21.34 -15.67
CA GLY A 171 12.55 20.93 -15.13
C GLY A 171 12.59 19.56 -14.41
N SER A 172 13.29 18.59 -15.00
CA SER A 172 13.49 17.26 -14.41
C SER A 172 14.32 17.32 -13.13
N THR A 173 15.36 18.16 -13.09
CA THR A 173 16.19 18.39 -11.90
C THR A 173 15.39 19.01 -10.76
N ILE A 174 14.59 20.04 -11.03
CA ILE A 174 13.69 20.64 -10.01
C ILE A 174 12.73 19.59 -9.49
N PHE A 175 12.07 18.83 -10.37
CA PHE A 175 11.15 17.79 -9.97
C PHE A 175 11.81 16.76 -9.06
N LEU A 176 12.98 16.23 -9.46
CA LEU A 176 13.72 15.25 -8.66
C LEU A 176 14.10 15.80 -7.29
N CYS A 177 14.61 17.02 -7.21
CA CYS A 177 14.97 17.66 -5.94
C CYS A 177 13.75 17.86 -5.04
N VAL A 178 12.69 18.48 -5.55
CA VAL A 178 11.47 18.77 -4.77
C VAL A 178 10.78 17.49 -4.34
N ALA A 179 10.59 16.53 -5.25
CA ALA A 179 9.98 15.24 -4.95
C ALA A 179 10.81 14.47 -3.91
N THR A 180 12.13 14.40 -4.08
CA THR A 180 13.02 13.72 -3.12
C THR A 180 12.93 14.35 -1.73
N CYS A 181 12.90 15.67 -1.62
CA CYS A 181 12.71 16.37 -0.35
C CYS A 181 11.37 16.03 0.31
N ILE A 182 10.27 16.08 -0.45
CA ILE A 182 8.91 15.76 0.06
C ILE A 182 8.83 14.30 0.52
N PHE A 183 9.31 13.35 -0.29
CA PHE A 183 9.29 11.93 0.10
C PHE A 183 10.24 11.61 1.25
N SER A 184 11.39 12.28 1.33
CA SER A 184 12.29 12.13 2.48
C SER A 184 11.61 12.59 3.76
N PHE A 185 10.89 13.72 3.71
CA PHE A 185 10.11 14.20 4.85
C PHE A 185 9.00 13.21 5.23
N ASP A 186 8.25 12.70 4.24
CA ASP A 186 7.22 11.68 4.50
C ASP A 186 7.83 10.44 5.16
N PHE A 187 8.85 9.84 4.55
CA PHE A 187 9.47 8.60 5.04
C PHE A 187 10.10 8.72 6.43
N ILE A 188 10.67 9.87 6.77
CA ILE A 188 11.30 10.06 8.08
C ILE A 188 10.25 10.41 9.15
N PHE A 189 9.31 11.31 8.86
CA PHE A 189 8.45 11.93 9.87
C PHE A 189 6.98 11.55 9.77
N ALA A 190 6.40 11.50 8.56
CA ALA A 190 4.95 11.47 8.35
C ALA A 190 4.40 10.13 7.81
N ARG A 191 5.24 9.13 7.53
CA ARG A 191 4.85 7.93 6.76
C ARG A 191 3.59 7.20 7.24
N HIS A 192 3.43 7.07 8.56
CA HIS A 192 2.26 6.41 9.12
C HIS A 192 1.03 7.32 9.08
N VAL A 193 1.22 8.64 9.23
CA VAL A 193 0.15 9.64 9.12
C VAL A 193 -0.35 9.70 7.68
N PHE A 194 0.57 9.73 6.69
CA PHE A 194 0.22 9.71 5.28
C PHE A 194 -0.52 8.43 4.90
N CYS A 195 0.00 7.24 5.23
CA CYS A 195 -0.69 5.99 4.91
C CYS A 195 -2.05 5.84 5.63
N LYS A 196 -2.22 6.45 6.81
CA LYS A 196 -3.44 6.35 7.61
C LYS A 196 -4.51 7.34 7.16
N TYR A 197 -4.13 8.61 6.93
CA TYR A 197 -5.04 9.73 6.72
C TYR A 197 -4.79 10.51 5.41
N GLY A 198 -3.54 10.60 4.94
CA GLY A 198 -3.19 11.41 3.76
C GLY A 198 -3.43 10.70 2.41
N CYS A 199 -3.28 9.39 2.36
CA CYS A 199 -3.45 8.61 1.13
C CYS A 199 -4.93 8.50 0.76
N ALA A 200 -5.35 9.25 -0.26
CA ALA A 200 -6.72 9.25 -0.78
C ALA A 200 -7.19 7.85 -1.16
N LEU A 201 -6.37 7.08 -1.91
CA LEU A 201 -6.67 5.71 -2.28
C LEU A 201 -6.97 4.84 -1.04
N GLY A 202 -6.12 4.92 -0.01
CA GLY A 202 -6.34 4.20 1.24
C GLY A 202 -7.64 4.61 1.92
N LEU A 203 -7.91 5.91 2.01
CA LEU A 203 -9.13 6.41 2.63
C LEU A 203 -10.39 5.87 1.95
N PHE A 204 -10.49 6.00 0.63
CA PHE A 204 -11.61 5.44 -0.15
C PHE A 204 -11.74 3.93 0.04
N GLN A 205 -10.62 3.21 0.02
CA GLN A 205 -10.61 1.76 0.25
C GLN A 205 -11.22 1.37 1.59
N SER A 206 -10.95 2.13 2.66
CA SER A 206 -11.59 1.86 3.95
C SER A 206 -13.05 2.22 4.02
N LEU A 207 -13.45 3.34 3.40
CA LEU A 207 -14.85 3.76 3.43
C LEU A 207 -15.73 2.69 2.76
N ILE A 208 -15.33 2.22 1.58
CA ILE A 208 -16.03 1.15 0.85
C ILE A 208 -16.04 -0.15 1.66
N TRP A 209 -14.90 -0.53 2.25
CA TRP A 209 -14.80 -1.73 3.09
C TRP A 209 -15.67 -1.68 4.36
N MET A 210 -15.84 -0.51 4.94
CA MET A 210 -16.69 -0.30 6.12
C MET A 210 -18.18 -0.40 5.80
N ALA A 211 -18.58 -0.11 4.57
CA ALA A 211 -19.96 -0.29 4.13
C ALA A 211 -20.38 -1.78 4.12
N ASN A 212 -19.43 -2.70 3.95
CA ASN A 212 -19.70 -4.14 3.93
C ASN A 212 -19.43 -4.81 5.28
N LYS A 213 -20.48 -5.25 5.99
CA LYS A 213 -20.32 -5.96 7.28
C LYS A 213 -19.71 -7.37 7.15
N GLN A 214 -19.78 -7.96 5.96
CA GLN A 214 -19.28 -9.31 5.66
C GLN A 214 -17.86 -9.31 5.08
N ALA A 215 -17.26 -8.14 4.86
CA ALA A 215 -15.92 -8.06 4.26
C ALA A 215 -14.85 -8.70 5.14
N MET A 216 -13.79 -9.20 4.49
CA MET A 216 -12.65 -9.80 5.17
C MET A 216 -12.08 -8.88 6.23
N ALA A 217 -11.80 -9.45 7.40
CA ALA A 217 -11.25 -8.72 8.53
C ALA A 217 -10.57 -9.67 9.52
N VAL A 218 -9.73 -9.10 10.39
CA VAL A 218 -9.10 -9.87 11.46
C VAL A 218 -10.08 -10.01 12.63
N LYS A 219 -10.40 -11.23 13.04
CA LYS A 219 -11.21 -11.55 14.24
C LYS A 219 -10.29 -12.03 15.36
N PHE A 220 -10.59 -11.56 16.57
CA PHE A 220 -10.01 -12.07 17.80
C PHE A 220 -10.99 -13.03 18.46
N ASP A 221 -10.52 -14.23 18.79
CA ASP A 221 -11.32 -15.21 19.52
C ASP A 221 -11.46 -14.80 20.99
N ARG A 222 -12.65 -14.28 21.32
CA ARG A 222 -12.98 -13.82 22.67
C ARG A 222 -13.19 -14.97 23.64
N SER A 223 -13.62 -16.15 23.17
CA SER A 223 -13.84 -17.31 24.04
C SER A 223 -12.54 -17.77 24.69
N ARG A 224 -11.44 -17.67 23.94
CA ARG A 224 -10.07 -17.98 24.35
C ARG A 224 -9.29 -16.77 24.87
N ALA A 225 -9.96 -15.70 25.28
CA ALA A 225 -9.30 -14.49 25.77
C ALA A 225 -8.36 -14.74 26.97
N LYS A 226 -8.62 -15.79 27.76
CA LYS A 226 -7.74 -16.22 28.87
C LYS A 226 -6.32 -16.53 28.41
N ALA A 227 -6.16 -17.18 27.24
CA ALA A 227 -4.84 -17.49 26.66
C ALA A 227 -4.07 -16.24 26.19
N CYS A 228 -4.74 -15.08 26.13
CA CYS A 228 -4.15 -13.79 25.76
C CYS A 228 -3.82 -12.90 26.97
N ARG A 229 -4.21 -13.28 28.19
CA ARG A 229 -4.14 -12.42 29.37
C ARG A 229 -2.71 -12.00 29.69
N ASP A 230 -1.78 -12.93 29.63
CA ASP A 230 -0.36 -12.71 29.93
C ASP A 230 0.44 -12.21 28.70
N CYS A 231 -0.23 -12.02 27.56
CA CYS A 231 0.39 -11.51 26.35
C CYS A 231 0.40 -9.98 26.33
N ASP A 232 1.61 -9.40 26.31
CA ASP A 232 1.90 -7.96 26.21
C ASP A 232 1.62 -7.36 24.81
N LYS A 233 0.39 -7.54 24.33
CA LYS A 233 -0.16 -6.94 23.09
C LYS A 233 0.77 -7.06 21.87
N ALA A 234 1.45 -8.21 21.74
CA ALA A 234 2.41 -8.45 20.65
C ALA A 234 1.79 -8.21 19.26
N CYS A 235 0.51 -8.53 19.09
CA CYS A 235 -0.25 -8.27 17.86
C CYS A 235 -0.44 -6.79 17.53
N ASP A 236 -0.65 -5.93 18.54
CA ASP A 236 -0.80 -4.47 18.34
C ASP A 236 0.56 -3.83 18.07
N LYS A 237 1.61 -4.28 18.78
CA LYS A 237 3.00 -3.85 18.56
C LYS A 237 3.53 -4.24 17.17
N ALA A 238 3.12 -5.40 16.67
CA ALA A 238 3.46 -5.86 15.33
C ALA A 238 2.62 -5.19 14.22
N CYS A 239 1.54 -4.48 14.55
CA CYS A 239 0.72 -3.82 13.55
C CYS A 239 1.41 -2.55 13.04
N PRO A 240 1.69 -2.42 11.72
CA PRO A 240 2.38 -1.25 11.18
C PRO A 240 1.53 0.02 11.25
N MET A 241 0.21 -0.14 11.41
CA MET A 241 -0.77 0.93 11.60
C MET A 241 -1.14 1.16 13.07
N ARG A 242 -0.52 0.41 14.01
CA ARG A 242 -0.76 0.47 15.47
C ARG A 242 -2.25 0.44 15.83
N LEU A 243 -2.97 -0.48 15.19
CA LEU A 243 -4.41 -0.65 15.40
C LEU A 243 -4.67 -1.55 16.60
N PRO A 244 -5.79 -1.35 17.32
CA PRO A 244 -6.23 -2.26 18.37
C PRO A 244 -6.77 -3.56 17.74
N THR A 245 -5.88 -4.53 17.50
CA THR A 245 -6.18 -5.72 16.69
C THR A 245 -7.23 -6.64 17.32
N ARG A 246 -7.32 -6.63 18.66
CA ARG A 246 -8.27 -7.39 19.47
C ARG A 246 -9.69 -6.80 19.49
N ASN A 247 -9.87 -5.59 18.95
CA ASN A 247 -11.13 -4.85 19.03
C ASN A 247 -12.02 -5.10 17.79
N MET A 248 -13.21 -4.48 17.76
CA MET A 248 -14.18 -4.56 16.67
C MET A 248 -13.65 -3.98 15.35
N LYS A 249 -14.29 -4.35 14.24
CA LYS A 249 -13.94 -3.94 12.88
C LYS A 249 -13.81 -2.41 12.76
N ARG A 250 -14.76 -1.65 13.31
CA ARG A 250 -14.77 -0.18 13.24
C ARG A 250 -13.55 0.49 13.88
N ALA A 251 -13.00 -0.10 14.95
CA ALA A 251 -11.78 0.39 15.59
C ALA A 251 -10.52 0.14 14.75
N LYS A 252 -10.64 -0.68 13.69
CA LYS A 252 -9.57 -1.08 12.77
C LYS A 252 -9.79 -0.48 11.38
N PHE A 253 -10.36 0.74 11.32
CA PHE A 253 -10.70 1.44 10.07
C PHE A 253 -9.58 1.40 9.03
N THR A 254 -8.32 1.62 9.43
CA THR A 254 -7.17 1.67 8.52
C THR A 254 -6.39 0.36 8.42
N CYS A 255 -7.04 -0.79 8.65
CA CYS A 255 -6.39 -2.10 8.54
C CYS A 255 -6.01 -2.42 7.10
N THR A 256 -4.74 -2.69 6.85
CA THR A 256 -4.19 -3.02 5.52
C THR A 256 -4.26 -4.51 5.18
N GLN A 257 -4.90 -5.32 6.02
CA GLN A 257 -4.97 -6.78 5.85
C GLN A 257 -3.58 -7.41 5.57
N CYS A 258 -2.58 -7.02 6.36
CA CYS A 258 -1.20 -7.48 6.20
C CYS A 258 -0.86 -8.78 6.95
N ALA A 259 -1.77 -9.27 7.81
CA ALA A 259 -1.59 -10.44 8.68
C ALA A 259 -0.38 -10.44 9.63
N GLN A 260 0.32 -9.31 9.81
CA GLN A 260 1.45 -9.25 10.75
C GLN A 260 1.01 -9.52 12.19
N CYS A 261 -0.18 -9.04 12.57
CA CYS A 261 -0.77 -9.31 13.88
C CYS A 261 -1.10 -10.80 14.09
N ILE A 262 -1.64 -11.48 13.07
CA ILE A 262 -1.90 -12.92 13.08
C ILE A 262 -0.59 -13.70 13.26
N SER A 263 0.43 -13.32 12.47
CA SER A 263 1.74 -13.98 12.52
C SER A 263 2.45 -13.75 13.87
N ALA A 264 2.32 -12.57 14.45
CA ALA A 264 2.84 -12.28 15.79
C ALA A 264 2.09 -13.06 16.88
N CYS A 265 0.76 -13.17 16.76
CA CYS A 265 -0.05 -13.96 17.70
C CYS A 265 0.32 -15.45 17.62
N GLN A 266 0.48 -16.00 16.43
CA GLN A 266 0.94 -17.37 16.22
C GLN A 266 2.31 -17.63 16.85
N LYS A 267 3.25 -16.68 16.76
CA LYS A 267 4.57 -16.81 17.40
C LYS A 267 4.47 -16.88 18.92
N VAL A 268 3.63 -16.05 19.55
CA VAL A 268 3.44 -16.05 21.00
C VAL A 268 2.67 -17.29 21.45
N GLN A 269 1.69 -17.75 20.67
CA GLN A 269 0.86 -18.91 20.96
C GLN A 269 1.45 -20.23 20.43
N LYS A 270 2.75 -20.28 20.09
CA LYS A 270 3.38 -21.47 19.49
C LYS A 270 3.23 -22.73 20.35
N ASN A 271 3.20 -22.58 21.68
CA ASN A 271 3.07 -23.67 22.64
C ASN A 271 1.61 -23.97 23.02
N ASN A 272 0.64 -23.24 22.47
CA ASN A 272 -0.77 -23.46 22.72
C ASN A 272 -1.31 -24.49 21.70
N PRO A 273 -1.87 -25.62 22.13
CA PRO A 273 -2.38 -26.67 21.23
C PRO A 273 -3.50 -26.17 20.31
N GLU A 274 -4.27 -25.17 20.75
CA GLU A 274 -5.37 -24.59 19.97
C GLU A 274 -4.90 -23.45 19.02
N GLY A 275 -3.60 -23.14 18.98
CA GLY A 275 -3.00 -22.21 18.03
C GLY A 275 -3.32 -20.72 18.24
N THR A 276 -3.26 -19.93 17.15
CA THR A 276 -3.43 -18.46 17.16
C THR A 276 -4.85 -18.03 17.52
N LEU A 277 -4.96 -16.90 18.25
CA LEU A 277 -6.22 -16.28 18.64
C LEU A 277 -6.72 -15.23 17.63
N LEU A 278 -5.89 -14.89 16.64
CA LEU A 278 -6.23 -13.95 15.57
C LEU A 278 -6.27 -14.70 14.25
N ASN A 279 -7.39 -14.57 13.53
CA ASN A 279 -7.60 -15.18 12.21
C ASN A 279 -8.26 -14.19 11.26
N TRP A 280 -8.07 -14.39 9.96
CA TRP A 280 -8.91 -13.74 8.97
C TRP A 280 -10.24 -14.45 8.87
N VAL A 281 -11.31 -13.66 8.86
CA VAL A 281 -12.68 -14.14 8.70
C VAL A 281 -13.37 -13.33 7.63
N ASN A 282 -14.38 -13.93 7.00
CA ASN A 282 -15.23 -13.32 5.99
C ASN A 282 -16.68 -13.79 6.20
N GLY A 283 -17.64 -13.15 5.51
CA GLY A 283 -19.02 -13.61 5.52
C GLY A 283 -19.67 -13.48 6.91
N PRO A 284 -20.40 -14.51 7.40
CA PRO A 284 -21.11 -14.48 8.68
C PRO A 284 -20.18 -14.16 9.88
N GLU A 285 -19.00 -14.75 9.93
CA GLU A 285 -18.06 -14.54 11.04
C GLU A 285 -17.50 -13.11 11.10
N ALA A 286 -17.46 -12.42 9.97
CA ALA A 286 -17.08 -11.01 9.89
C ALA A 286 -18.19 -10.07 10.41
N ILE A 287 -19.46 -10.51 10.42
CA ILE A 287 -20.56 -9.73 10.99
C ILE A 287 -20.41 -9.64 12.52
N ASP A 288 -19.95 -10.71 13.17
CA ASP A 288 -19.78 -10.77 14.62
C ASP A 288 -18.82 -9.69 15.15
N ILE A 289 -17.80 -9.36 14.36
CA ILE A 289 -16.80 -8.35 14.72
C ILE A 289 -17.20 -6.93 14.34
N ASP A 290 -18.22 -6.76 13.50
CA ASP A 290 -18.69 -5.44 13.06
C ASP A 290 -19.55 -4.76 14.13
N ARG A 291 -20.25 -5.52 14.98
CA ARG A 291 -21.11 -4.94 16.02
C ARG A 291 -20.31 -4.47 17.25
N PRO A 292 -20.77 -3.41 17.96
CA PRO A 292 -20.25 -3.09 19.28
C PRO A 292 -20.41 -4.31 20.19
N ALA A 293 -19.41 -4.59 21.03
CA ALA A 293 -19.38 -5.79 21.88
C ALA A 293 -20.64 -6.00 22.74
N VAL A 294 -21.39 -4.93 23.02
CA VAL A 294 -22.61 -4.92 23.85
C VAL A 294 -23.83 -5.52 23.13
N GLN A 295 -23.86 -5.57 21.79
CA GLN A 295 -25.05 -5.97 21.02
C GLN A 295 -25.02 -7.41 20.49
N TYR A 296 -24.02 -8.22 20.85
CA TYR A 296 -23.93 -9.61 20.41
C TYR A 296 -24.69 -10.52 21.38
N LYS A 297 -25.90 -10.95 20.99
CA LYS A 297 -26.52 -12.16 21.54
C LYS A 297 -26.06 -13.34 20.68
N PRO A 298 -25.36 -14.35 21.23
CA PRO A 298 -25.06 -15.56 20.47
C PRO A 298 -26.38 -16.18 19.99
N LYS A 299 -26.42 -16.65 18.73
CA LYS A 299 -27.48 -17.57 18.33
C LYS A 299 -27.25 -18.85 19.12
N ASN A 300 -28.14 -19.14 20.07
CA ASN A 300 -28.23 -20.47 20.65
C ASN A 300 -28.62 -21.40 19.49
N ASN A 301 -27.70 -22.27 19.10
CA ASN A 301 -28.04 -23.43 18.28
C ASN A 301 -28.74 -24.41 19.23
N LEU A 302 -30.07 -24.46 19.12
CA LEU A 302 -30.88 -25.61 19.51
C LEU A 302 -30.78 -26.67 18.41
#